data_AF-A0A534NPR8-F1
#
_entry.id   AF-A0A534NPR8-F1
#
_cell.length_a   1.000
_cell.length_b   1.000
_cell.length_c   1.000
_cell.angle_alpha   90.00
_cell.angle_beta   90.00
_cell.angle_gamma   90.00
#
_symmetry.space_group_name_H-M   'P 1'
#
loop_
_entity.id
_entity.type
_entity.pdbx_description
1 polymer ?
#
loop_
_entity_poly.entity_id
_entity_poly.type
_entity_poly.pdbx_seq_one_letter_code
_entity_poly.pdbx_strand_id
1 'polypeptide(L)'
;ETVGKGRTISGTVDKKSLGDGDITKWGYQVIMQSNEGFPDKTDLLTRKVNEYEGQHRFGGGTDSDCDPHVIDVLAGKGTGDKSEIEEQHKMLAYECNPDGTAKKMATLKMVRK
;
A
#
# COMPACT_ATOMS: atom_id res chain seq x y z
N GLU A 1 6.63 -4.17 -20.38
CA GLU A 1 5.47 -5.07 -20.20
C GLU A 1 5.55 -5.71 -18.82
N THR A 2 4.41 -5.97 -18.19
CA THR A 2 4.34 -6.65 -16.88
C THR A 2 4.01 -8.12 -17.08
N VAL A 3 4.80 -9.03 -16.53
CA VAL A 3 4.68 -10.48 -16.74
C VAL A 3 4.61 -11.20 -15.40
N GLY A 4 3.63 -12.09 -15.24
CA GLY A 4 3.54 -13.01 -14.11
C GLY A 4 4.12 -14.39 -14.43
N LYS A 5 4.99 -14.93 -13.56
CA LYS A 5 5.50 -16.30 -13.65
C LYS A 5 5.75 -16.89 -12.26
N GLY A 6 5.05 -17.98 -11.93
CA GLY A 6 5.15 -18.59 -10.60
C GLY A 6 4.74 -17.60 -9.50
N ARG A 7 5.63 -17.35 -8.54
CA ARG A 7 5.44 -16.38 -7.43
C ARG A 7 6.07 -15.01 -7.73
N THR A 8 6.29 -14.68 -8.99
CA THR A 8 7.00 -13.47 -9.40
C THR A 8 6.17 -12.65 -10.39
N ILE A 9 6.07 -11.35 -10.13
CA ILE A 9 5.60 -10.35 -11.07
C ILE A 9 6.81 -9.52 -11.49
N SER A 10 7.07 -9.46 -12.79
CA SER A 10 8.18 -8.71 -13.37
C SER A 10 7.65 -7.55 -14.19
N GLY A 11 8.18 -6.34 -13.98
CA GLY A 11 7.91 -5.17 -14.81
C GLY A 11 9.20 -4.65 -15.43
N THR A 12 9.16 -4.24 -16.69
CA THR A 12 10.26 -3.54 -17.36
C THR A 12 9.86 -2.13 -17.71
N VAL A 13 10.70 -1.17 -17.34
CA VAL A 13 10.54 0.26 -17.63
C VAL A 13 11.78 0.77 -18.36
N ASP A 14 11.61 1.72 -19.27
CA ASP A 14 12.76 2.40 -19.89
C ASP A 14 13.45 3.25 -18.82
N LYS A 15 14.77 3.09 -18.70
CA LYS A 15 15.60 3.88 -17.79
C LYS A 15 15.42 5.38 -18.02
N LYS A 16 15.19 5.81 -19.27
CA LYS A 16 14.95 7.24 -19.58
C LYS A 16 13.65 7.77 -18.98
N SER A 17 12.66 6.90 -18.73
CA SER A 17 11.39 7.29 -18.11
C SER A 17 11.48 7.50 -16.60
N LEU A 18 12.57 7.05 -15.97
CA LEU A 18 12.81 7.22 -14.53
C LEU A 18 13.34 8.61 -14.16
N GLY A 19 13.69 9.43 -15.15
CA GLY A 19 14.29 10.75 -14.93
C GLY A 19 15.73 10.68 -14.43
N ASP A 20 16.19 11.79 -13.86
CA ASP A 20 17.56 11.92 -13.35
C ASP A 20 17.69 11.36 -11.93
N GLY A 21 18.86 10.79 -11.62
CA GLY A 21 19.20 10.32 -10.28
C GLY A 21 19.80 8.92 -10.23
N ASP A 22 20.33 8.56 -9.06
CA ASP A 22 20.88 7.24 -8.79
C ASP A 22 19.81 6.33 -8.18
N ILE A 23 19.24 5.45 -9.01
CA ILE A 23 18.18 4.50 -8.61
C ILE A 23 18.59 3.56 -7.47
N THR A 24 19.90 3.36 -7.25
CA THR A 24 20.38 2.49 -6.17
C THR A 24 20.19 3.12 -4.78
N LYS A 25 19.92 4.44 -4.74
CA LYS A 25 19.68 5.22 -3.51
C LYS A 25 18.20 5.48 -3.23
N TRP A 26 17.32 5.04 -4.12
CA TRP A 26 15.89 5.28 -3.98
C TRP A 26 15.28 4.44 -2.85
N GLY A 27 14.28 5.01 -2.18
CA GLY A 27 13.37 4.23 -1.35
C GLY A 27 12.25 3.68 -2.22
N TYR A 28 11.81 2.44 -1.95
CA TYR A 28 10.69 1.82 -2.67
C TYR A 28 9.69 1.19 -1.70
N GLN A 29 8.48 0.94 -2.19
CA GLN A 29 7.42 0.26 -1.45
C GLN A 29 6.58 -0.54 -2.44
N VAL A 30 6.00 -1.65 -1.97
CA VAL A 30 4.96 -2.41 -2.66
C VAL A 30 3.70 -2.28 -1.83
N ILE A 31 2.61 -1.91 -2.49
CA ILE A 31 1.31 -1.68 -1.86
C ILE A 31 0.35 -2.68 -2.49
N MET A 32 -0.22 -3.57 -1.66
CA MET A 32 -1.29 -4.45 -2.09
C MET A 32 -2.63 -3.77 -1.83
N GLN A 33 -3.33 -3.44 -2.92
CA GLN A 33 -4.60 -2.72 -2.86
C GLN A 33 -5.62 -3.27 -3.87
N SER A 34 -6.89 -2.96 -3.65
CA SER A 34 -7.91 -3.17 -4.68
C SER A 34 -7.86 -2.03 -5.69
N ASN A 35 -7.83 -2.36 -6.98
CA ASN A 35 -7.74 -1.38 -8.06
C ASN A 35 -9.12 -0.76 -8.35
N GLU A 36 -9.19 0.57 -8.44
CA GLU A 36 -10.36 1.33 -8.86
C GLU A 36 -10.08 2.07 -10.19
N GLY A 37 -11.01 1.97 -11.13
CA GLY A 37 -10.92 2.65 -12.42
C GLY A 37 -11.37 4.11 -12.35
N PHE A 38 -12.15 4.46 -11.33
CA PHE A 38 -12.64 5.82 -11.06
C PHE A 38 -12.43 6.18 -9.58
N PRO A 39 -11.17 6.28 -9.13
CA PRO A 39 -10.88 6.61 -7.74
C PRO A 39 -11.29 8.06 -7.41
N ASP A 40 -11.47 8.34 -6.13
CA ASP A 40 -11.56 9.72 -5.67
C ASP A 40 -10.23 10.45 -5.94
N LYS A 41 -10.27 11.78 -6.07
CA LYS A 41 -9.10 12.57 -6.52
C LYS A 41 -7.86 12.42 -5.65
N THR A 42 -8.05 12.08 -4.38
CA THR A 42 -6.99 11.93 -3.39
C THR A 42 -6.46 10.50 -3.30
N ASP A 43 -7.08 9.54 -4.01
CA ASP A 43 -6.78 8.12 -3.87
C ASP A 43 -5.79 7.65 -4.93
N LEU A 44 -4.94 6.68 -4.56
CA LEU A 44 -3.89 6.13 -5.42
C LEU A 44 -4.47 5.03 -6.34
N LEU A 45 -5.46 5.38 -7.17
CA LEU A 45 -6.22 4.39 -7.97
C LEU A 45 -6.77 3.24 -7.10
N THR A 46 -7.10 3.59 -5.87
CA THR A 46 -7.45 2.65 -4.80
C THR A 46 -8.95 2.57 -4.69
N ARG A 47 -9.47 1.37 -4.45
CA ARG A 47 -10.82 1.19 -3.97
C ARG A 47 -10.81 1.11 -2.44
N LYS A 48 -11.78 1.77 -1.80
CA LYS A 48 -11.93 1.76 -0.34
C LYS A 48 -12.03 0.34 0.24
N VAL A 49 -11.44 0.17 1.41
CA VAL A 49 -11.65 -1.01 2.25
C VAL A 49 -12.90 -0.74 3.06
N ASN A 50 -13.93 -1.54 2.81
CA ASN A 50 -15.23 -1.31 3.41
C ASN A 50 -15.26 -1.76 4.88
N GLU A 51 -16.25 -1.33 5.66
CA GLU A 51 -16.51 -1.89 6.99
C GLU A 51 -16.77 -3.40 6.89
N TYR A 52 -17.61 -3.79 5.93
CA TYR A 52 -17.94 -5.19 5.64
C TYR A 52 -17.44 -5.63 4.27
N GLU A 53 -17.03 -6.88 4.14
CA GLU A 53 -16.60 -7.44 2.88
C GLU A 53 -17.75 -7.53 1.86
N GLY A 54 -17.39 -7.61 0.59
CA GLY A 54 -18.33 -7.84 -0.49
C GLY A 54 -17.72 -8.70 -1.59
N GLN A 55 -18.55 -9.13 -2.54
CA GLN A 55 -18.11 -10.01 -3.64
C GLN A 55 -16.86 -9.48 -4.40
N HIS A 56 -16.70 -8.15 -4.45
CA HIS A 56 -15.59 -7.47 -5.12
C HIS A 56 -14.91 -6.39 -4.23
N ARG A 57 -15.11 -6.47 -2.91
CA ARG A 57 -14.66 -5.47 -1.94
C ARG A 57 -13.91 -6.13 -0.79
N PHE A 58 -12.77 -5.57 -0.41
CA PHE A 58 -12.16 -5.88 0.87
C PHE A 58 -13.01 -5.27 2.00
N GLY A 59 -13.07 -5.97 3.13
CA GLY A 59 -13.80 -5.56 4.34
C GLY A 59 -12.87 -5.41 5.54
N GLY A 60 -13.40 -4.94 6.68
CA GLY A 60 -12.67 -4.74 7.94
C GLY A 60 -12.11 -3.33 8.16
N GLY A 61 -12.46 -2.38 7.29
CA GLY A 61 -12.19 -0.95 7.45
C GLY A 61 -13.32 -0.23 8.19
N THR A 62 -13.54 1.04 7.86
CA THR A 62 -14.54 1.89 8.54
C THR A 62 -15.52 2.58 7.59
N ASP A 63 -15.44 2.32 6.29
CA ASP A 63 -16.14 3.04 5.21
C ASP A 63 -15.81 4.56 5.12
N SER A 64 -14.89 5.05 5.95
CA SER A 64 -14.42 6.43 5.98
C SER A 64 -12.96 6.54 5.50
N ASP A 65 -12.44 7.76 5.42
CA ASP A 65 -11.07 8.01 4.94
C ASP A 65 -10.01 7.90 6.06
N CYS A 66 -10.38 7.44 7.26
CA CYS A 66 -9.44 7.34 8.38
C CYS A 66 -8.59 6.06 8.37
N ASP A 67 -9.09 4.97 7.79
CA ASP A 67 -8.36 3.72 7.65
C ASP A 67 -7.57 3.64 6.34
N PRO A 68 -6.41 2.96 6.32
CA PRO A 68 -5.66 2.79 5.09
C PRO A 68 -6.40 1.83 4.15
N HIS A 69 -6.64 2.26 2.91
CA HIS A 69 -7.21 1.40 1.86
C HIS A 69 -6.16 0.46 1.23
N VAL A 70 -5.32 -0.14 2.06
CA VAL A 70 -4.18 -1.00 1.70
C VAL A 70 -4.23 -2.26 2.56
N ILE A 71 -4.03 -3.42 1.94
CA ILE A 71 -4.11 -4.72 2.60
C ILE A 71 -2.75 -5.24 3.06
N ASP A 72 -1.67 -4.90 2.33
CA ASP A 72 -0.32 -5.36 2.67
C ASP A 72 0.74 -4.38 2.13
N VAL A 73 1.87 -4.32 2.82
CA VAL A 73 3.04 -3.50 2.51
C VAL A 73 4.33 -4.23 2.89
N LEU A 74 5.44 -3.87 2.25
CA LEU A 74 6.75 -4.23 2.77
C LEU A 74 7.00 -3.50 4.09
N ALA A 75 7.56 -4.21 5.06
CA ALA A 75 7.97 -3.69 6.36
C ALA A 75 9.40 -4.11 6.66
N GLY A 76 10.05 -3.49 7.66
CA GLY A 76 11.45 -3.77 7.98
C GLY A 76 12.38 -3.60 6.77
N LYS A 77 13.07 -4.68 6.42
CA LYS A 77 14.00 -4.72 5.29
C LYS A 77 13.34 -5.23 4.01
N GLY A 78 12.08 -5.64 4.06
CA GLY A 78 11.34 -6.22 2.96
C GLY A 78 11.87 -7.59 2.52
N THR A 79 12.41 -8.37 3.46
CA THR A 79 13.03 -9.69 3.19
C THR A 79 12.08 -10.86 3.41
N GLY A 80 10.90 -10.64 4.01
CA GLY A 80 9.94 -11.68 4.38
C GLY A 80 10.23 -12.32 5.73
N ASP A 81 11.04 -11.66 6.57
CA ASP A 81 11.35 -12.13 7.92
C ASP A 81 10.13 -11.99 8.85
N LYS A 82 9.94 -12.94 9.77
CA LYS A 82 8.78 -12.93 10.69
C LYS A 82 8.70 -11.66 11.56
N SER A 83 9.83 -11.02 11.84
CA SER A 83 9.86 -9.75 12.58
C SER A 83 9.16 -8.60 11.85
N GLU A 84 9.03 -8.69 10.52
CA GLU A 84 8.39 -7.66 9.70
C GLU A 84 6.88 -7.57 9.95
N ILE A 85 6.25 -8.62 10.50
CA ILE A 85 4.82 -8.63 10.85
C ILE A 85 4.50 -7.51 11.86
N GLU A 86 5.28 -7.42 12.94
CA GLU A 86 5.07 -6.37 13.94
C GLU A 86 5.33 -4.97 13.38
N GLU A 87 6.31 -4.85 12.48
CA GLU A 87 6.61 -3.58 11.83
C GLU A 87 5.51 -3.14 10.88
N GLN A 88 4.92 -4.09 10.14
CA GLN A 88 3.76 -3.85 9.29
C GLN A 88 2.58 -3.37 10.12
N HIS A 89 2.25 -4.06 11.22
CA HIS A 89 1.17 -3.64 12.12
C HIS A 89 1.40 -2.23 12.65
N LYS A 90 2.63 -1.88 13.03
CA LYS A 90 2.97 -0.52 13.50
C LYS A 90 2.83 0.52 12.38
N MET A 91 3.19 0.17 11.14
CA MET A 91 3.12 1.05 9.98
C MET A 91 1.69 1.33 9.55
N LEU A 92 0.85 0.29 9.56
CA LEU A 92 -0.57 0.35 9.18
C LEU A 92 -1.48 0.76 10.35
N ALA A 93 -0.96 0.96 11.56
CA ALA A 93 -1.73 1.40 12.70
C ALA A 93 -2.31 2.82 12.47
N TYR A 94 -3.64 2.90 12.45
CA TYR A 94 -4.41 4.13 12.31
C TYR A 94 -5.33 4.32 13.51
N GLU A 95 -5.88 5.53 13.66
CA GLU A 95 -6.91 5.83 14.64
C GLU A 95 -7.91 6.83 14.03
N CYS A 96 -9.19 6.57 14.24
CA CYS A 96 -10.28 7.40 13.74
C CYS A 96 -10.91 8.19 14.88
N ASN A 97 -11.35 9.41 14.58
CA ASN A 97 -12.28 10.13 15.43
C ASN A 97 -13.70 9.52 15.29
N PRO A 98 -14.61 9.79 16.24
CA PRO A 98 -16.00 9.30 16.16
C PRO A 98 -16.78 9.77 14.93
N ASP A 99 -16.34 10.85 14.28
CA ASP A 99 -16.93 11.40 13.06
C ASP A 99 -16.35 10.80 11.77
N GLY A 100 -15.47 9.80 11.87
CA GLY A 100 -14.81 9.15 10.74
C GLY A 100 -13.60 9.91 10.19
N THR A 101 -13.21 11.04 10.79
CA THR A 101 -11.97 11.73 10.39
C THR A 101 -10.74 11.05 10.98
N ALA A 102 -9.58 11.16 10.30
CA ALA A 102 -8.35 10.58 10.79
C ALA A 102 -7.83 11.33 12.03
N LYS A 103 -7.70 10.64 13.16
CA LYS A 103 -6.93 11.11 14.33
C LYS A 103 -5.45 10.79 14.17
N LYS A 104 -5.15 9.63 13.59
CA LYS A 104 -3.80 9.19 13.24
C LYS A 104 -3.87 8.40 11.94
N MET A 105 -3.16 8.87 10.92
CA MET A 105 -3.03 8.13 9.66
C MET A 105 -1.92 7.08 9.76
N ALA A 106 -2.11 5.96 9.07
CA ALA A 106 -1.03 5.05 8.74
C ALA A 106 0.06 5.81 7.95
N THR A 107 1.33 5.50 8.20
CA THR A 107 2.45 6.18 7.54
C THR A 107 3.40 5.16 6.96
N LEU A 108 3.46 5.09 5.63
CA LEU A 108 4.34 4.16 4.93
C LEU A 108 5.81 4.52 5.16
N LYS A 109 6.61 3.52 5.50
CA LYS A 109 8.06 3.62 5.47
C LYS A 109 8.56 2.99 4.18
N MET A 110 9.46 3.69 3.51
CA MET A 110 10.09 3.20 2.29
C MET A 110 11.23 2.24 2.65
N VAL A 111 11.30 1.10 1.98
CA VAL A 111 12.45 0.20 2.04
C VAL A 111 13.62 0.89 1.35
N ARG A 112 14.79 0.85 1.98
CA ARG A 112 16.05 1.40 1.46
C ARG A 112 17.13 0.32 1.54
N LYS A 113 18.04 0.30 0.57
CA LYS A 113 19.23 -0.55 0.60
C LYS A 113 20.33 0.08 1.44
#